data_AF-A0A1Q3GHH9-F1
#
_entry.id   AF-A0A1Q3GHH9-F1
#
_cell.length_a   1.000
_cell.length_b   1.000
_cell.length_c   1.000
_cell.angle_alpha   90.00
_cell.angle_beta   90.00
_cell.angle_gamma   90.00
#
_symmetry.space_group_name_H-M   'P 1'
#
loop_
_entity.id
_entity.type
_entity.pdbx_description
1 polymer ?
#
loop_
_entity_poly.entity_id
_entity_poly.type
_entity_poly.pdbx_seq_one_letter_code
_entity_poly.pdbx_strand_id
1 'polypeptide(L)'
;MGKNLTQVTTTFYVCDGGSCRKAGSDPVMRATRAYLRNQGLWDTTHTIKTRCIGRCEDAPAAIVHPGDYWYKNLDAQNVIKVMKKHLEEDKPVEELLVFKEGSTVINSDKERPKKVPKPFSLVEDEDLGLIYSTRGFSTDQYTYPLFLYLAETKGPATLTFPHGQTHSFRDIQSVEYGKYQLEVVFNDATLAFTLAGIPKTEPMALQRSRVLVTEFFYEAFRPEKRGIRLKDKMGRLLAIIWLDPADDTVWNYCLKVQLGMSEVLIQSED
;
A
#
# COMPACT_ATOMS: atom_id res chain seq x y z
N MET A 1 7.19 -28.58 -17.26
CA MET A 1 5.94 -29.37 -17.32
C MET A 1 4.93 -28.75 -16.37
N GLY A 2 3.76 -28.35 -16.86
CA GLY A 2 2.69 -27.74 -16.04
C GLY A 2 1.86 -28.80 -15.29
N LYS A 3 1.15 -28.39 -14.24
CA LYS A 3 0.17 -29.25 -13.54
C LYS A 3 -1.13 -29.29 -14.34
N ASN A 4 -1.79 -30.45 -14.42
CA ASN A 4 -3.11 -30.54 -15.03
C ASN A 4 -4.16 -29.94 -14.07
N LEU A 5 -4.58 -28.70 -14.32
CA LEU A 5 -5.50 -27.99 -13.44
C LEU A 5 -6.92 -28.59 -13.42
N THR A 6 -7.31 -29.42 -14.40
CA THR A 6 -8.63 -30.07 -14.40
C THR A 6 -8.77 -31.16 -13.32
N GLN A 7 -7.66 -31.57 -12.70
CA GLN A 7 -7.64 -32.57 -11.62
C GLN A 7 -7.49 -31.93 -10.24
N VAL A 8 -7.26 -30.61 -10.18
CA VAL A 8 -7.02 -29.91 -8.92
C VAL A 8 -8.36 -29.66 -8.21
N THR A 9 -8.49 -30.19 -7.00
CA THR A 9 -9.66 -29.99 -6.13
C THR A 9 -9.40 -28.96 -5.03
N THR A 10 -8.15 -28.79 -4.62
CA THR A 10 -7.76 -27.90 -3.52
C THR A 10 -6.55 -27.07 -3.89
N THR A 11 -6.55 -25.78 -3.53
CA THR A 11 -5.41 -24.88 -3.76
C THR A 11 -5.01 -24.17 -2.47
N PHE A 12 -3.74 -24.29 -2.11
CA PHE A 12 -3.12 -23.60 -0.98
C PHE A 12 -2.32 -22.39 -1.46
N TYR A 13 -2.72 -21.20 -1.06
CA TYR A 13 -2.01 -19.94 -1.31
C TYR A 13 -1.22 -19.58 -0.06
N VAL A 14 0.11 -19.60 -0.13
CA VAL A 14 0.97 -19.20 1.00
C VAL A 14 1.62 -17.86 0.68
N CYS A 15 1.42 -16.88 1.57
CA CYS A 15 1.99 -15.55 1.40
C CYS A 15 3.52 -15.57 1.53
N ASP A 16 4.20 -15.03 0.53
CA ASP A 16 5.66 -14.81 0.50
C ASP A 16 6.00 -13.30 0.45
N GLY A 17 5.08 -12.48 0.99
CA GLY A 17 5.30 -11.07 1.25
C GLY A 17 6.35 -10.84 2.35
N GLY A 18 6.88 -9.62 2.44
CA GLY A 18 8.03 -9.30 3.32
C GLY A 18 7.84 -9.69 4.80
N SER A 19 6.65 -9.48 5.37
CA SER A 19 6.34 -9.86 6.75
C SER A 19 6.26 -11.38 6.93
N CYS A 20 5.57 -12.08 6.02
CA CYS A 20 5.46 -13.55 6.04
C CYS A 20 6.81 -14.23 5.82
N ARG A 21 7.67 -13.70 4.94
CA ARG A 21 9.03 -14.22 4.75
C ARG A 21 9.88 -14.07 6.01
N LYS A 22 9.82 -12.92 6.69
CA LYS A 22 10.48 -12.70 7.98
C LYS A 22 9.95 -13.63 9.07
N ALA A 23 8.66 -13.96 9.01
CA ALA A 23 8.00 -14.87 9.96
C ALA A 23 8.13 -16.36 9.59
N GLY A 24 8.83 -16.73 8.51
CA GLY A 24 9.11 -18.13 8.18
C GLY A 24 8.16 -18.79 7.16
N SER A 25 7.56 -18.04 6.22
CA SER A 25 6.70 -18.59 5.15
C SER A 25 7.40 -19.60 4.22
N ASP A 26 8.72 -19.50 4.06
CA ASP A 26 9.44 -20.41 3.16
C ASP A 26 9.53 -21.86 3.71
N PRO A 27 9.89 -22.09 4.99
CA PRO A 27 9.67 -23.38 5.65
C PRO A 27 8.25 -23.92 5.54
N VAL A 28 7.22 -23.07 5.68
CA VAL A 28 5.80 -23.46 5.51
C VAL A 28 5.57 -24.05 4.13
N MET A 29 5.92 -23.30 3.06
CA MET A 29 5.74 -23.77 1.68
C MET A 29 6.55 -25.04 1.37
N ARG A 30 7.76 -25.17 1.93
CA ARG A 30 8.59 -26.38 1.76
C ARG A 30 7.93 -27.60 2.40
N ALA A 31 7.44 -27.47 3.63
CA ALA A 31 6.72 -28.53 4.33
C ALA A 31 5.44 -28.94 3.58
N THR A 32 4.65 -27.96 3.11
CA THR A 32 3.45 -28.20 2.29
C THR A 32 3.77 -29.03 1.06
N ARG A 33 4.77 -28.63 0.27
CA ARG A 33 5.12 -29.33 -0.99
C ARG A 33 5.71 -30.71 -0.74
N ALA A 34 6.52 -30.87 0.31
CA ALA A 34 7.06 -32.17 0.70
C ALA A 34 5.95 -33.15 1.08
N TYR A 35 4.97 -32.70 1.88
CA TYR A 35 3.82 -33.53 2.26
C TYR A 35 3.01 -33.95 1.02
N LEU A 36 2.66 -33.03 0.11
CA LEU A 36 1.91 -33.38 -1.11
C LEU A 36 2.62 -34.44 -1.96
N ARG A 37 3.94 -34.32 -2.11
CA ARG A 37 4.74 -35.29 -2.88
C ARG A 37 4.75 -36.66 -2.21
N ASN A 38 4.99 -36.70 -0.90
CA ASN A 38 5.10 -37.95 -0.16
C ASN A 38 3.76 -38.67 0.02
N GLN A 39 2.63 -37.95 -0.07
CA GLN A 39 1.29 -38.52 0.05
C GLN A 39 0.63 -38.81 -1.31
N GLY A 40 1.32 -38.58 -2.43
CA GLY A 40 0.71 -38.77 -3.76
C GLY A 40 -0.39 -37.76 -4.12
N LEU A 41 -0.51 -36.66 -3.36
CA LEU A 41 -1.53 -35.62 -3.54
C LEU A 41 -1.07 -34.49 -4.47
N TRP A 42 0.07 -34.65 -5.12
CA TRP A 42 0.65 -33.60 -5.96
C TRP A 42 -0.24 -33.25 -7.15
N ASP A 43 -0.89 -34.21 -7.80
CA ASP A 43 -1.66 -33.91 -9.02
C ASP A 43 -3.05 -33.34 -8.72
N THR A 44 -3.62 -33.62 -7.54
CA THR A 44 -4.94 -33.13 -7.12
C THR A 44 -4.91 -31.87 -6.26
N THR A 45 -3.74 -31.48 -5.73
CA THR A 45 -3.60 -30.28 -4.88
C THR A 45 -2.60 -29.29 -5.45
N HIS A 46 -3.00 -28.02 -5.61
CA HIS A 46 -2.09 -26.96 -6.05
C HIS A 46 -1.56 -26.12 -4.88
N THR A 47 -0.35 -25.57 -5.05
CA THR A 47 0.29 -24.66 -4.09
C THR A 47 0.81 -23.46 -4.84
N ILE A 48 0.44 -22.26 -4.38
CA ILE A 48 0.81 -20.99 -5.00
C ILE A 48 1.53 -20.15 -3.94
N LYS A 49 2.72 -19.65 -4.27
CA LYS A 49 3.35 -18.59 -3.49
C LYS A 49 2.76 -17.26 -3.94
N THR A 50 2.14 -16.51 -3.04
CA THR A 50 1.57 -15.19 -3.34
C THR A 50 2.49 -14.07 -2.83
N ARG A 51 2.22 -12.83 -3.25
CA ARG A 51 2.76 -11.64 -2.58
C ARG A 51 1.90 -11.30 -1.35
N CYS A 52 2.02 -10.08 -0.84
CA CYS A 52 1.22 -9.65 0.31
C CYS A 52 -0.27 -9.84 0.03
N ILE A 53 -0.96 -10.51 0.95
CA ILE A 53 -2.42 -10.73 0.91
C ILE A 53 -3.16 -9.84 1.93
N GLY A 54 -2.53 -8.78 2.43
CA GLY A 54 -3.17 -7.80 3.33
C GLY A 54 -3.25 -8.20 4.81
N ARG A 55 -2.76 -9.38 5.20
CA ARG A 55 -2.77 -9.88 6.59
C ARG A 55 -1.36 -10.03 7.16
N CYS A 56 -0.66 -8.90 7.32
CA CYS A 56 0.74 -8.90 7.78
C CYS A 56 0.87 -9.17 9.29
N GLU A 57 -0.15 -8.83 10.07
CA GLU A 57 -0.29 -9.08 11.51
C GLU A 57 -0.45 -10.56 11.85
N ASP A 58 -0.95 -11.35 10.91
CA ASP A 58 -1.19 -12.80 11.03
C ASP A 58 -0.07 -13.67 10.43
N ALA A 59 1.06 -13.05 10.07
CA ALA A 59 2.13 -13.71 9.35
C ALA A 59 2.78 -14.89 10.13
N PRO A 60 3.12 -16.03 9.46
CA PRO A 60 2.83 -16.35 8.06
C PRO A 60 1.35 -16.66 7.82
N ALA A 61 0.78 -15.99 6.83
CA ALA A 61 -0.63 -16.13 6.45
C ALA A 61 -0.79 -16.97 5.17
N ALA A 62 -1.90 -17.70 5.08
CA ALA A 62 -2.27 -18.49 3.91
C ALA A 62 -3.78 -18.51 3.68
N ILE A 63 -4.18 -18.93 2.48
CA ILE A 63 -5.57 -19.15 2.08
C ILE A 63 -5.70 -20.56 1.53
N VAL A 64 -6.76 -21.28 1.90
CA VAL A 64 -7.12 -22.57 1.30
C VAL A 64 -8.44 -22.41 0.55
N HIS A 65 -8.45 -22.84 -0.71
CA HIS A 65 -9.65 -22.91 -1.54
C HIS A 65 -9.97 -24.36 -1.92
N PRO A 66 -11.26 -24.72 -2.07
CA PRO A 66 -12.47 -23.87 -1.94
C PRO A 66 -12.80 -23.47 -0.48
N GLY A 67 -13.75 -22.54 -0.31
CA GLY A 67 -14.27 -22.11 1.01
C GLY A 67 -13.59 -20.90 1.65
N ASP A 68 -12.59 -20.31 0.98
CA ASP A 68 -11.93 -19.07 1.39
C ASP A 68 -11.42 -19.12 2.84
N TYR A 69 -10.71 -20.17 3.23
CA TYR A 69 -10.19 -20.34 4.59
C TYR A 69 -8.87 -19.60 4.77
N TRP A 70 -8.87 -18.53 5.56
CA TRP A 70 -7.68 -17.75 5.88
C TRP A 70 -7.02 -18.26 7.16
N TYR A 71 -5.71 -18.45 7.12
CA TYR A 71 -4.93 -18.98 8.24
C TYR A 71 -3.91 -17.96 8.75
N LYS A 72 -3.68 -17.96 10.07
CA LYS A 72 -2.65 -17.18 10.77
C LYS A 72 -1.55 -18.05 11.35
N ASN A 73 -0.40 -17.42 11.64
CA ASN A 73 0.68 -17.97 12.46
C ASN A 73 1.17 -19.36 11.99
N LEU A 74 1.21 -19.59 10.67
CA LEU A 74 1.62 -20.88 10.14
C LEU A 74 3.12 -21.13 10.31
N ASP A 75 3.45 -22.39 10.61
CA ASP A 75 4.80 -22.91 10.64
C ASP A 75 4.88 -24.25 9.89
N ALA A 76 6.08 -24.84 9.83
CA ALA A 76 6.32 -26.08 9.10
C ALA A 76 5.57 -27.29 9.70
N GLN A 77 5.17 -27.25 10.98
CA GLN A 77 4.47 -28.34 11.66
C GLN A 77 2.95 -28.17 11.55
N ASN A 78 2.44 -26.99 11.88
CA ASN A 78 0.99 -26.75 11.94
C ASN A 78 0.36 -26.70 10.55
N VAL A 79 1.11 -26.35 9.50
CA VAL A 79 0.60 -26.39 8.12
C VAL A 79 0.25 -27.82 7.70
N ILE A 80 0.95 -28.83 8.21
CA ILE A 80 0.62 -30.24 7.94
C ILE A 80 -0.73 -30.61 8.57
N LYS A 81 -1.05 -30.07 9.75
CA LYS A 81 -2.37 -30.27 10.37
C LYS A 81 -3.47 -29.64 9.52
N VAL A 82 -3.24 -28.43 9.02
CA VAL A 82 -4.16 -27.73 8.10
C VAL A 82 -4.39 -28.56 6.83
N MET A 83 -3.31 -29.06 6.23
CA MET A 83 -3.42 -29.88 5.02
C MET A 83 -4.22 -31.16 5.24
N LYS A 84 -3.95 -31.91 6.31
CA LYS A 84 -4.71 -33.13 6.63
C LYS A 84 -6.20 -32.82 6.80
N LYS A 85 -6.53 -31.78 7.57
CA LYS A 85 -7.92 -31.40 7.82
C LYS A 85 -8.67 -31.03 6.54
N HIS A 86 -8.04 -30.31 5.62
CA HIS A 86 -8.66 -29.97 4.33
C HIS A 86 -8.72 -31.14 3.36
N LEU A 87 -7.62 -31.88 3.21
CA LEU A 87 -7.49 -32.89 2.16
C LEU A 87 -8.15 -34.24 2.52
N GLU A 88 -8.29 -34.54 3.82
CA GLU A 88 -8.82 -35.83 4.30
C GLU A 88 -10.22 -35.67 4.91
N GLU A 89 -10.53 -34.52 5.52
CA GLU A 89 -11.77 -34.33 6.29
C GLU A 89 -12.70 -33.21 5.77
N ASP A 90 -12.28 -32.43 4.78
CA ASP A 90 -12.99 -31.24 4.28
C ASP A 90 -13.36 -30.25 5.40
N LYS A 91 -12.42 -30.04 6.34
CA LYS A 91 -12.62 -29.19 7.53
C LYS A 91 -11.45 -28.23 7.75
N PRO A 92 -11.69 -27.08 8.40
CA PRO A 92 -10.60 -26.21 8.85
C PRO A 92 -9.98 -26.67 10.18
N VAL A 93 -8.78 -26.17 10.46
CA VAL A 93 -8.21 -26.09 11.82
C VAL A 93 -8.69 -24.77 12.44
N GLU A 94 -9.71 -24.83 13.31
CA GLU A 94 -10.38 -23.64 13.84
C GLU A 94 -9.45 -22.73 14.67
N GLU A 95 -8.46 -23.28 15.38
CA GLU A 95 -7.55 -22.49 16.21
C GLU A 95 -6.63 -21.57 15.39
N LEU A 96 -6.38 -21.93 14.13
CA LEU A 96 -5.51 -21.19 13.20
C LEU A 96 -6.33 -20.35 12.21
N LEU A 97 -7.66 -20.47 12.22
CA LEU A 97 -8.53 -19.82 11.26
C LEU A 97 -8.73 -18.34 11.61
N VAL A 98 -8.44 -17.46 10.65
CA VAL A 98 -8.67 -16.01 10.74
C VAL A 98 -10.08 -15.67 10.24
N PHE A 99 -10.47 -16.26 9.12
CA PHE A 99 -11.71 -15.97 8.41
C PHE A 99 -12.08 -17.17 7.53
N LYS A 100 -13.37 -17.41 7.33
CA LYS A 100 -13.92 -18.24 6.25
C LYS A 100 -15.19 -17.60 5.71
N GLU A 101 -15.68 -18.09 4.58
CA GLU A 101 -16.99 -17.67 4.08
C GLU A 101 -18.06 -17.80 5.18
N GLY A 102 -18.87 -16.75 5.37
CA GLY A 102 -19.88 -16.66 6.43
C GLY A 102 -19.37 -16.16 7.79
N SER A 103 -18.06 -15.96 7.98
CA SER A 103 -17.53 -15.30 9.18
C SER A 103 -17.98 -13.84 9.27
N THR A 104 -18.45 -13.41 10.44
CA THR A 104 -18.85 -12.02 10.72
C THR A 104 -17.77 -11.22 11.47
N VAL A 105 -16.75 -11.91 11.97
CA VAL A 105 -15.63 -11.33 12.72
C VAL A 105 -14.31 -11.94 12.24
N ILE A 106 -13.25 -11.14 12.34
CA ILE A 106 -11.88 -11.57 12.05
C ILE A 106 -11.24 -12.10 13.34
N ASN A 107 -10.74 -13.33 13.31
CA ASN A 107 -10.01 -13.95 14.42
C ASN A 107 -8.50 -13.69 14.29
N SER A 108 -8.07 -12.48 14.65
CA SER A 108 -6.64 -12.13 14.72
C SER A 108 -6.23 -11.75 16.14
N ASP A 109 -5.04 -12.22 16.55
CA ASP A 109 -4.48 -11.91 17.86
C ASP A 109 -3.89 -10.49 17.91
N LYS A 110 -3.70 -9.87 16.74
CA LYS A 110 -3.00 -8.60 16.56
C LYS A 110 -3.73 -7.70 15.56
N GLU A 111 -5.07 -7.77 15.54
CA GLU A 111 -5.88 -6.94 14.64
C GLU A 111 -5.54 -5.46 14.85
N ARG A 112 -5.25 -4.77 13.76
CA ARG A 112 -4.87 -3.35 13.81
C ARG A 112 -6.06 -2.50 13.42
N PRO A 113 -6.34 -1.41 14.17
CA PRO A 113 -7.38 -0.48 13.75
C PRO A 113 -7.00 0.13 12.40
N LYS A 114 -8.02 0.42 11.59
CA LYS A 114 -7.84 1.17 10.34
C LYS A 114 -7.13 2.48 10.66
N LYS A 115 -5.94 2.67 10.11
CA LYS A 115 -5.24 3.94 10.22
C LYS A 115 -6.01 4.98 9.41
N VAL A 116 -6.32 6.11 10.04
CA VAL A 116 -6.94 7.26 9.39
C VAL A 116 -6.02 8.48 9.53
N PRO A 117 -5.92 9.33 8.49
CA PRO A 117 -5.24 10.61 8.59
C PRO A 117 -5.83 11.46 9.72
N LYS A 118 -4.97 12.24 10.38
CA LYS A 118 -5.41 13.15 11.45
C LYS A 118 -6.19 14.32 10.85
N PRO A 119 -7.06 14.99 11.63
CA PRO A 119 -7.57 16.31 11.27
C PRO A 119 -6.43 17.31 10.98
N PHE A 120 -6.75 18.37 10.27
CA PHE A 120 -5.87 19.50 10.03
C PHE A 120 -5.59 20.26 11.33
N SER A 121 -4.33 20.61 11.56
CA SER A 121 -3.90 21.44 12.68
C SER A 121 -3.31 22.75 12.17
N LEU A 122 -3.54 23.85 12.90
CA LEU A 122 -2.88 25.13 12.64
C LEU A 122 -1.40 25.03 13.00
N VAL A 123 -0.52 25.46 12.10
CA VAL A 123 0.94 25.40 12.23
C VAL A 123 1.54 26.69 11.67
N GLU A 124 2.55 27.23 12.34
CA GLU A 124 3.40 28.28 11.80
C GLU A 124 4.50 27.64 10.93
N ASP A 125 4.47 27.95 9.63
CA ASP A 125 5.39 27.45 8.63
C ASP A 125 6.37 28.54 8.19
N GLU A 126 7.65 28.21 8.08
CA GLU A 126 8.71 29.18 7.76
C GLU A 126 8.50 29.86 6.39
N ASP A 127 7.97 29.12 5.41
CA ASP A 127 7.84 29.61 4.03
C ASP A 127 6.44 30.18 3.75
N LEU A 128 5.40 29.65 4.42
CA LEU A 128 4.00 29.93 4.12
C LEU A 128 3.26 30.71 5.21
N GLY A 129 3.91 30.98 6.34
CA GLY A 129 3.28 31.59 7.51
C GLY A 129 2.28 30.63 8.17
N LEU A 130 1.16 31.16 8.66
CA LEU A 130 0.14 30.34 9.32
C LEU A 130 -0.64 29.50 8.30
N ILE A 131 -0.54 28.18 8.42
CA ILE A 131 -1.24 27.20 7.58
C ILE A 131 -2.01 26.20 8.43
N TYR A 132 -3.08 25.65 7.87
CA TYR A 132 -3.62 24.38 8.35
C TYR A 132 -2.96 23.25 7.58
N SER A 133 -2.49 22.22 8.29
CA SER A 133 -1.84 21.07 7.65
C SER A 133 -2.25 19.73 8.24
N THR A 134 -2.24 18.69 7.40
CA THR A 134 -2.36 17.30 7.83
C THR A 134 -1.47 16.39 7.00
N ARG A 135 -1.28 15.14 7.44
CA ARG A 135 -0.50 14.13 6.72
C ARG A 135 -1.40 13.02 6.22
N GLY A 136 -1.35 12.77 4.92
CA GLY A 136 -1.90 11.56 4.32
C GLY A 136 -0.90 10.40 4.37
N PHE A 137 -1.19 9.38 3.57
CA PHE A 137 -0.29 8.25 3.39
C PHE A 137 0.68 8.48 2.23
N SER A 138 1.92 8.03 2.40
CA SER A 138 2.99 8.21 1.40
C SER A 138 3.39 6.94 0.68
N THR A 139 2.67 5.82 0.88
CA THR A 139 2.94 4.62 0.11
C THR A 139 2.53 4.83 -1.35
N ASP A 140 3.10 4.01 -2.23
CA ASP A 140 2.73 3.96 -3.64
C ASP A 140 1.21 3.79 -3.85
N GLN A 141 0.53 3.01 -3.01
CA GLN A 141 -0.93 2.84 -3.03
C GLN A 141 -1.75 4.14 -2.91
N TYR A 142 -1.15 5.24 -2.46
CA TYR A 142 -1.81 6.54 -2.32
C TYR A 142 -1.19 7.58 -3.27
N THR A 143 0.13 7.69 -3.24
CA THR A 143 0.87 8.70 -4.02
C THR A 143 0.83 8.43 -5.52
N TYR A 144 0.90 7.17 -5.96
CA TYR A 144 0.82 6.87 -7.40
C TYR A 144 -0.57 7.19 -7.99
N PRO A 145 -1.71 6.80 -7.37
CA PRO A 145 -3.02 7.24 -7.80
C PRO A 145 -3.20 8.76 -7.88
N LEU A 146 -2.59 9.53 -6.98
CA LEU A 146 -2.63 10.99 -7.05
C LEU A 146 -2.01 11.51 -8.35
N PHE A 147 -0.83 11.03 -8.71
CA PHE A 147 -0.16 11.44 -9.96
C PHE A 147 -0.90 10.96 -11.21
N LEU A 148 -1.44 9.74 -11.20
CA LEU A 148 -2.30 9.26 -12.30
C LEU A 148 -3.53 10.16 -12.46
N TYR A 149 -4.22 10.47 -11.36
CA TYR A 149 -5.39 11.35 -11.38
C TYR A 149 -5.05 12.73 -11.95
N LEU A 150 -3.95 13.34 -11.49
CA LEU A 150 -3.48 14.63 -12.00
C LEU A 150 -3.15 14.56 -13.50
N ALA A 151 -2.56 13.46 -13.97
CA ALA A 151 -2.21 13.28 -15.38
C ALA A 151 -3.41 13.05 -16.28
N GLU A 152 -4.33 12.18 -15.87
CA GLU A 152 -5.54 11.81 -16.61
C GLU A 152 -6.51 12.98 -16.73
N THR A 153 -6.66 13.75 -15.65
CA THR A 153 -7.56 14.91 -15.63
C THR A 153 -6.93 16.19 -16.17
N LYS A 154 -5.64 16.16 -16.51
CA LYS A 154 -4.84 17.37 -16.76
C LYS A 154 -5.08 18.41 -15.66
N GLY A 155 -5.03 17.92 -14.42
CA GLY A 155 -5.57 18.61 -13.25
C GLY A 155 -5.04 20.04 -13.15
N PRO A 156 -5.88 21.02 -12.76
CA PRO A 156 -5.47 22.41 -12.57
C PRO A 156 -4.56 22.53 -11.35
N ALA A 157 -3.31 22.15 -11.54
CA ALA A 157 -2.27 22.10 -10.54
C ALA A 157 -0.90 22.28 -11.21
N THR A 158 0.08 22.67 -10.40
CA THR A 158 1.47 22.77 -10.84
C THR A 158 2.39 22.02 -9.89
N LEU A 159 3.45 21.44 -10.42
CA LEU A 159 4.49 20.74 -9.67
C LEU A 159 5.73 21.62 -9.61
N THR A 160 6.19 21.95 -8.41
CA THR A 160 7.33 22.84 -8.15
C THR A 160 8.43 22.11 -7.37
N PHE A 161 9.67 22.16 -7.85
CA PHE A 161 10.84 21.63 -7.15
C PHE A 161 11.45 22.66 -6.19
N PRO A 162 12.27 22.26 -5.19
CA PRO A 162 12.93 23.16 -4.26
C PRO A 162 13.77 24.28 -4.91
N HIS A 163 14.19 24.11 -6.16
CA HIS A 163 14.96 25.11 -6.91
C HIS A 163 14.08 26.01 -7.80
N GLY A 164 12.77 25.99 -7.61
CA GLY A 164 11.82 26.93 -8.22
C GLY A 164 11.34 26.57 -9.63
N GLN A 165 11.81 25.46 -10.20
CA GLN A 165 11.27 24.99 -11.49
C GLN A 165 9.84 24.47 -11.28
N THR A 166 8.90 25.06 -12.02
CA THR A 166 7.46 24.76 -11.93
C THR A 166 6.93 24.28 -13.27
N HIS A 167 6.18 23.17 -13.27
CA HIS A 167 5.54 22.61 -14.46
C HIS A 167 4.04 22.44 -14.23
N SER A 168 3.21 22.76 -15.23
CA SER A 168 1.76 22.54 -15.15
C SER A 168 1.39 21.11 -15.49
N PHE A 169 0.52 20.50 -14.70
CA PHE A 169 -0.10 19.20 -15.04
C PHE A 169 -0.98 19.28 -16.29
N ARG A 170 -1.28 20.48 -16.82
CA ARG A 170 -1.91 20.64 -18.14
C ARG A 170 -0.98 20.24 -19.29
N ASP A 171 0.33 20.38 -19.11
CA ASP A 171 1.36 20.12 -20.12
C ASP A 171 2.02 18.75 -19.95
N ILE A 172 1.56 17.95 -18.99
CA ILE A 172 2.08 16.61 -18.73
C ILE A 172 1.91 15.72 -19.96
N GLN A 173 2.91 14.91 -20.26
CA GLN A 173 2.92 13.94 -21.35
C GLN A 173 2.57 12.54 -20.85
N SER A 174 3.26 12.07 -19.82
CA SER A 174 3.04 10.74 -19.25
C SER A 174 3.39 10.67 -17.75
N VAL A 175 2.90 9.61 -17.12
CA VAL A 175 3.31 9.17 -15.78
C VAL A 175 3.67 7.70 -15.88
N GLU A 176 4.92 7.36 -15.56
CA GLU A 176 5.47 6.02 -15.74
C GLU A 176 6.06 5.52 -14.44
N TYR A 177 5.63 4.34 -13.96
CA TYR A 177 6.15 3.77 -12.73
C TYR A 177 7.05 2.57 -13.03
N GLY A 178 8.37 2.77 -12.86
CA GLY A 178 9.39 1.73 -12.96
C GLY A 178 9.57 0.92 -11.66
N LYS A 179 10.78 0.39 -11.47
CA LYS A 179 11.11 -0.50 -10.33
C LYS A 179 10.93 0.16 -8.96
N TYR A 180 11.31 1.44 -8.85
CA TYR A 180 11.27 2.19 -7.58
C TYR A 180 10.68 3.59 -7.71
N GLN A 181 10.84 4.17 -8.90
CA GLN A 181 10.54 5.57 -9.16
C GLN A 181 9.34 5.70 -10.08
N LEU A 182 8.55 6.71 -9.75
CA LEU A 182 7.55 7.29 -10.61
C LEU A 182 8.20 8.43 -11.39
N GLU A 183 8.16 8.36 -12.71
CA GLU A 183 8.60 9.40 -13.62
C GLU A 183 7.38 10.18 -14.13
N VAL A 184 7.43 11.50 -14.00
CA VAL A 184 6.43 12.44 -14.45
C VAL A 184 7.05 13.23 -15.58
N VAL A 185 6.55 13.02 -16.79
CA VAL A 185 7.15 13.55 -18.02
C VAL A 185 6.35 14.76 -18.49
N PHE A 186 7.03 15.88 -18.70
CA PHE A 186 6.51 17.10 -19.33
C PHE A 186 7.23 17.31 -20.67
N ASN A 187 6.83 18.33 -21.44
CA ASN A 187 7.45 18.63 -22.74
C ASN A 187 8.96 18.90 -22.67
N ASP A 188 9.41 19.54 -21.59
CA ASP A 188 10.77 20.05 -21.42
C ASP A 188 11.52 19.43 -20.23
N ALA A 189 10.88 18.52 -19.48
CA ALA A 189 11.43 17.95 -18.26
C ALA A 189 10.90 16.53 -17.98
N THR A 190 11.70 15.73 -17.29
CA THR A 190 11.27 14.47 -16.67
C THR A 190 11.66 14.48 -15.21
N LEU A 191 10.68 14.24 -14.34
CA LEU A 191 10.80 14.42 -12.90
C LEU A 191 10.51 13.10 -12.20
N ALA A 192 11.45 12.61 -11.39
CA ALA A 192 11.37 11.29 -10.79
C ALA A 192 11.18 11.34 -9.26
N PHE A 193 10.20 10.60 -8.75
CA PHE A 193 9.92 10.42 -7.32
C PHE A 193 10.10 8.97 -6.92
N THR A 194 10.90 8.70 -5.89
CA THR A 194 10.90 7.34 -5.34
C THR A 194 9.68 7.15 -4.43
N LEU A 195 8.78 6.24 -4.81
CA LEU A 195 7.59 5.88 -4.02
C LEU A 195 7.72 4.49 -3.38
N ALA A 196 8.37 3.55 -4.08
CA ALA A 196 8.48 2.17 -3.63
C ALA A 196 9.36 2.01 -2.38
N GLY A 197 9.19 0.88 -1.70
CA GLY A 197 10.12 0.46 -0.65
C GLY A 197 11.51 0.16 -1.21
N ILE A 198 12.51 0.94 -0.81
CA ILE A 198 13.91 0.72 -1.24
C ILE A 198 14.64 -0.21 -0.26
N PRO A 199 15.24 -1.32 -0.73
CA PRO A 199 16.15 -2.14 0.07
C PRO A 199 17.38 -1.35 0.53
N LYS A 200 17.91 -1.67 1.72
CA LYS A 200 19.12 -1.00 2.25
C LYS A 200 20.37 -1.18 1.37
N THR A 201 20.35 -2.14 0.45
CA THR A 201 21.44 -2.44 -0.51
C THR A 201 21.48 -1.49 -1.69
N GLU A 202 20.41 -0.73 -1.95
CA GLU A 202 20.37 0.26 -3.04
C GLU A 202 21.11 1.56 -2.66
N PRO A 203 21.54 2.40 -3.62
CA PRO A 203 22.31 3.61 -3.32
C PRO A 203 21.63 4.58 -2.34
N MET A 204 22.41 5.23 -1.47
CA MET A 204 21.89 6.18 -0.47
C MET A 204 21.14 7.37 -1.10
N ALA A 205 21.58 7.83 -2.28
CA ALA A 205 20.88 8.90 -3.01
C ALA A 205 19.44 8.49 -3.34
N LEU A 206 19.25 7.28 -3.86
CA LEU A 206 17.93 6.73 -4.16
C LEU A 206 17.10 6.60 -2.87
N GLN A 207 17.68 6.05 -1.80
CA GLN A 207 17.02 5.94 -0.49
C GLN A 207 16.56 7.29 0.07
N ARG A 208 17.35 8.35 -0.12
CA ARG A 208 17.05 9.72 0.34
C ARG A 208 16.04 10.44 -0.54
N SER A 209 15.88 10.05 -1.80
CA SER A 209 14.87 10.59 -2.72
C SER A 209 13.45 10.06 -2.48
N ARG A 210 13.28 9.18 -1.48
CA ARG A 210 12.00 8.52 -1.19
C ARG A 210 11.02 9.47 -0.53
N VAL A 211 9.85 9.61 -1.14
CA VAL A 211 8.70 10.29 -0.55
C VAL A 211 8.21 9.45 0.64
N LEU A 212 8.28 10.05 1.82
CA LEU A 212 7.89 9.39 3.08
C LEU A 212 6.93 10.25 3.91
N VAL A 213 6.77 11.51 3.54
CA VAL A 213 5.74 12.40 4.08
C VAL A 213 5.00 13.04 2.91
N THR A 214 3.68 12.88 2.90
CA THR A 214 2.74 13.53 1.98
C THR A 214 1.86 14.40 2.85
N GLU A 215 2.10 15.70 2.80
CA GLU A 215 1.43 16.69 3.64
C GLU A 215 0.49 17.53 2.79
N PHE A 216 -0.73 17.70 3.25
CA PHE A 216 -1.76 18.51 2.62
C PHE A 216 -1.92 19.76 3.45
N PHE A 217 -1.99 20.92 2.81
CA PHE A 217 -2.05 22.19 3.52
C PHE A 217 -2.86 23.24 2.78
N TYR A 218 -3.34 24.25 3.52
CA TYR A 218 -3.90 25.50 3.00
C TYR A 218 -3.55 26.67 3.92
N GLU A 219 -3.39 27.88 3.37
CA GLU A 219 -3.11 29.08 4.18
C GLU A 219 -4.32 29.44 5.06
N ALA A 220 -4.06 29.81 6.32
CA ALA A 220 -5.11 30.11 7.30
C ALA A 220 -5.98 31.32 6.90
N PHE A 221 -5.38 32.32 6.24
CA PHE A 221 -6.07 33.55 5.83
C PHE A 221 -6.49 33.56 4.35
N ARG A 222 -6.02 32.58 3.57
CA ARG A 222 -6.33 32.40 2.13
C ARG A 222 -6.45 30.91 1.81
N PRO A 223 -7.54 30.23 2.24
CA PRO A 223 -7.67 28.78 2.12
C PRO A 223 -7.62 28.25 0.68
N GLU A 224 -7.90 29.10 -0.31
CA GLU A 224 -7.74 28.79 -1.73
C GLU A 224 -6.27 28.57 -2.12
N LYS A 225 -5.32 29.18 -1.40
CA LYS A 225 -3.89 28.90 -1.57
C LYS A 225 -3.52 27.66 -0.78
N ARG A 226 -3.50 26.53 -1.49
CA ARG A 226 -3.37 25.19 -0.94
C ARG A 226 -2.54 24.27 -1.82
N GLY A 227 -2.05 23.20 -1.23
CA GLY A 227 -1.17 22.29 -1.94
C GLY A 227 -0.83 21.02 -1.19
N ILE A 228 0.09 20.28 -1.79
CA ILE A 228 0.59 19.01 -1.30
C ILE A 228 2.12 19.09 -1.27
N ARG A 229 2.74 18.90 -0.11
CA ARG A 229 4.20 18.79 0.02
C ARG A 229 4.61 17.33 0.07
N LEU A 230 5.55 16.98 -0.80
CA LEU A 230 6.23 15.69 -0.79
C LEU A 230 7.57 15.89 -0.09
N LYS A 231 7.80 15.21 1.02
CA LYS A 231 9.04 15.31 1.81
C LYS A 231 9.66 13.93 2.04
N ASP A 232 10.96 13.92 2.25
CA ASP A 232 11.70 12.72 2.61
C ASP A 232 11.52 12.34 4.10
N LYS A 233 12.22 11.30 4.56
CA LYS A 233 12.17 10.87 5.98
C LYS A 233 12.60 11.96 6.97
N MET A 234 13.49 12.85 6.55
CA MET A 234 14.05 13.93 7.37
C MET A 234 13.20 15.21 7.31
N GLY A 235 12.09 15.20 6.57
CA GLY A 235 11.25 16.37 6.36
C GLY A 235 11.76 17.33 5.30
N ARG A 236 12.83 16.97 4.57
CA ARG A 236 13.35 17.81 3.48
C ARG A 236 12.38 17.80 2.32
N LEU A 237 12.08 18.98 1.78
CA LEU A 237 11.17 19.15 0.67
C LEU A 237 11.73 18.50 -0.59
N LEU A 238 10.93 17.65 -1.23
CA LEU A 238 11.23 17.03 -2.53
C LEU A 238 10.47 17.75 -3.65
N ALA A 239 9.20 18.09 -3.43
CA ALA A 239 8.39 18.89 -4.34
C ALA A 239 7.13 19.43 -3.65
N ILE A 240 6.52 20.45 -4.24
CA ILE A 240 5.20 20.97 -3.90
C ILE A 240 4.29 20.82 -5.11
N ILE A 241 3.10 20.25 -4.92
CA ILE A 241 2.01 20.33 -5.87
C ILE A 241 1.09 21.46 -5.41
N TRP A 242 1.08 22.57 -6.13
CA TRP A 242 0.16 23.69 -5.90
C TRP A 242 -1.14 23.43 -6.64
N LEU A 243 -2.27 23.61 -5.96
CA LEU A 243 -3.59 23.46 -6.57
C LEU A 243 -4.09 24.83 -7.04
N ASP A 244 -4.83 24.85 -8.14
CA ASP A 244 -5.46 26.07 -8.63
C ASP A 244 -6.47 26.60 -7.59
N PRO A 245 -6.35 27.87 -7.15
CA PRO A 245 -7.25 28.46 -6.17
C PRO A 245 -8.69 28.62 -6.68
N ALA A 246 -8.90 28.62 -8.00
CA ALA A 246 -10.22 28.76 -8.62
C ALA A 246 -10.91 27.40 -8.89
N ASP A 247 -10.24 26.27 -8.64
CA ASP A 247 -10.77 24.94 -8.95
C ASP A 247 -10.60 23.96 -7.77
N ASP A 248 -11.73 23.51 -7.22
CA ASP A 248 -11.78 22.57 -6.10
C ASP A 248 -11.66 21.10 -6.49
N THR A 249 -11.64 20.75 -7.77
CA THR A 249 -11.71 19.37 -8.26
C THR A 249 -10.59 18.51 -7.69
N VAL A 250 -9.35 18.97 -7.77
CA VAL A 250 -8.19 18.23 -7.25
C VAL A 250 -8.19 18.20 -5.73
N TRP A 251 -8.60 19.28 -5.07
CA TRP A 251 -8.67 19.33 -3.61
C TRP A 251 -9.71 18.36 -3.06
N ASN A 252 -10.89 18.31 -3.67
CA ASN A 252 -11.97 17.38 -3.32
C ASN A 252 -11.54 15.93 -3.53
N TYR A 253 -10.80 15.64 -4.61
CA TYR A 253 -10.16 14.33 -4.79
C TYR A 253 -9.20 14.02 -3.63
N CYS A 254 -8.35 14.97 -3.23
CA CYS A 254 -7.40 14.78 -2.13
C CYS A 254 -8.12 14.50 -0.80
N LEU A 255 -9.14 15.29 -0.44
CA LEU A 255 -9.93 15.05 0.77
C LEU A 255 -10.53 13.64 0.76
N LYS A 256 -11.23 13.28 -0.31
CA LYS A 256 -11.97 12.02 -0.39
C LYS A 256 -11.07 10.79 -0.50
N VAL A 257 -10.08 10.83 -1.40
CA VAL A 257 -9.29 9.64 -1.78
C VAL A 257 -8.00 9.54 -0.98
N GLN A 258 -7.29 10.67 -0.78
CA GLN A 258 -6.00 10.66 -0.10
C GLN A 258 -6.14 10.75 1.43
N LEU A 259 -7.14 11.51 1.89
CA LEU A 259 -7.38 11.75 3.32
C LEU A 259 -8.55 10.95 3.91
N GLY A 260 -9.45 10.44 3.06
CA GLY A 260 -10.63 9.70 3.52
C GLY A 260 -11.64 10.58 4.27
N MET A 261 -11.68 11.87 3.95
CA MET A 261 -12.53 12.89 4.57
C MET A 261 -13.60 13.37 3.58
N SER A 262 -14.82 13.60 4.06
CA SER A 262 -15.89 14.22 3.27
C SER A 262 -15.74 15.75 3.17
N GLU A 263 -15.12 16.36 4.18
CA GLU A 263 -14.87 17.78 4.30
C GLU A 263 -13.59 18.01 5.13
N VAL A 264 -13.12 19.26 5.21
CA VAL A 264 -11.97 19.60 6.04
C VAL A 264 -12.34 19.42 7.52
N LEU A 265 -11.63 18.53 8.20
CA LEU A 265 -11.75 18.34 9.65
C LEU A 265 -10.61 19.10 10.33
N ILE A 266 -10.92 20.00 11.25
CA ILE A 266 -9.93 20.73 12.05
C ILE A 266 -9.79 20.03 13.41
N GLN A 267 -8.56 19.88 13.89
CA GLN A 267 -8.28 19.33 15.21
C GLN A 267 -8.90 20.26 16.27
N SER A 268 -9.72 19.72 17.18
CA SER A 268 -10.22 20.47 18.33
C SER A 268 -9.06 20.85 19.25
N GLU A 269 -9.09 22.08 19.76
CA GLU A 269 -8.26 22.48 20.90
C GLU A 269 -8.87 21.85 22.15
N ASP A 270 -8.32 20.70 22.57
CA ASP A 270 -8.55 20.12 23.91
C ASP A 270 -7.48 20.63 24.90
#